data_AF-A0A1Y4FBM9-F1
#
_entry.id   AF-A0A1Y4FBM9-F1
#
_cell.length_a   1.000
_cell.length_b   1.000
_cell.length_c   1.000
_cell.angle_alpha   90.00
_cell.angle_beta   90.00
_cell.angle_gamma   90.00
#
_symmetry.space_group_name_H-M   'P 1'
#
loop_
_entity.id
_entity.type
_entity.pdbx_description
1 polymer ?
#
loop_
_entity_poly.entity_id
_entity_poly.type
_entity_poly.pdbx_seq_one_letter_code
_entity_poly.pdbx_strand_id
1 'polypeptide(L)'
;MIDASKTPFYTRSLSCDYISNVHSLYYREVEQVLRQDPHYLEEQGWIYVLSFGDLEAVVDTILAADQVYLPESRYNTMKFLRENPLRSIHLVWQRSEEEAFAHETWVNITDIAITGQNDRRELYDALAGSYAQCYVDKEIENGTGILPRYLEGRHRFLLSSIELNGREMLYDRNENPYGPYGLTTDDYKYCWYSDTTDSYMMVIDIGLTSQSMSFPLILREYVLALGGEYDCAYKDDTYRSAWKIGDTVWQMTSRFQDNEILELKFKKNGRPLDISFITSQADSEVGASFCVGVTVSDFCRLFDLTCEVDEDLGKIMFFRG
;
A
#
# COMPACT_ATOMS: atom_id res chain seq x y z
N MET A 1 42.77 28.61 41.91
CA MET A 1 41.66 29.21 41.15
C MET A 1 41.48 28.34 39.93
N ILE A 2 40.46 27.47 39.92
CA ILE A 2 40.24 26.53 38.82
C ILE A 2 39.51 27.29 37.72
N ASP A 3 40.16 27.35 36.56
CA ASP A 3 39.71 28.01 35.35
C ASP A 3 38.55 27.21 34.73
N ALA A 4 37.35 27.79 34.74
CA ALA A 4 36.13 27.19 34.22
C ALA A 4 36.08 27.10 32.67
N SER A 5 37.14 27.53 31.96
CA SER A 5 37.25 27.37 30.50
C SER A 5 37.89 26.05 30.05
N LYS A 6 38.29 25.18 30.99
CA LYS A 6 38.93 23.88 30.71
C LYS A 6 38.13 22.67 31.17
N THR A 7 36.79 22.75 31.16
CA THR A 7 35.98 21.54 31.20
C THR A 7 35.88 21.01 29.77
N PRO A 8 36.48 19.85 29.46
CA PRO A 8 36.39 19.27 28.13
C PRO A 8 34.93 18.97 27.84
N PHE A 9 34.43 19.64 26.79
CA PHE A 9 33.31 19.26 25.93
C PHE A 9 32.34 18.24 26.53
N TYR A 10 31.18 18.71 26.98
CA TYR A 10 29.95 17.92 26.91
C TYR A 10 29.64 17.69 25.42
N THR A 11 30.36 16.78 24.78
CA THR A 11 29.93 16.20 23.52
C THR A 11 28.71 15.34 23.85
N ARG A 12 27.53 15.71 23.32
CA ARG A 12 26.38 14.81 23.16
C ARG A 12 26.78 13.69 22.20
N SER A 13 27.67 12.80 22.62
CA SER A 13 27.68 11.46 22.07
C SER A 13 26.53 10.76 22.77
N LEU A 14 25.39 10.64 22.09
CA LEU A 14 24.44 9.57 22.41
C LEU A 14 25.29 8.31 22.45
N SER A 15 25.47 7.73 23.64
CA SER A 15 26.06 6.41 23.72
C SER A 15 25.18 5.50 22.85
N CYS A 16 25.77 4.55 22.12
CA CYS A 16 25.02 3.70 21.18
C CYS A 16 23.87 2.90 21.85
N ASP A 17 23.77 2.95 23.18
CA ASP A 17 22.75 2.34 24.04
C ASP A 17 21.77 3.35 24.67
N TYR A 18 21.84 4.66 24.35
CA TYR A 18 20.95 5.68 24.94
C TYR A 18 19.48 5.31 24.79
N ILE A 19 19.06 4.93 23.57
CA ILE A 19 17.67 4.56 23.27
C ILE A 19 17.25 3.36 24.11
N SER A 20 18.06 2.30 24.14
CA SER A 20 17.79 1.09 24.93
C SER A 20 17.67 1.39 26.43
N ASN A 21 18.54 2.27 26.95
CA ASN A 21 18.52 2.67 28.35
C ASN A 21 17.28 3.51 28.67
N VAL A 22 16.93 4.48 27.83
CA VAL A 22 15.70 5.29 27.96
C VAL A 22 14.48 4.38 27.92
N HIS A 23 14.39 3.46 26.96
CA HIS A 23 13.25 2.56 26.85
C HIS A 23 13.09 1.70 28.10
N SER A 24 14.20 1.19 28.65
CA SER A 24 14.20 0.37 29.87
C SER A 24 13.67 1.11 31.11
N LEU A 25 13.77 2.45 31.16
CA LEU A 25 13.26 3.25 32.27
C LEU A 25 11.73 3.29 32.30
N TYR A 26 11.10 3.45 31.14
CA TYR A 26 9.66 3.66 31.03
C TYR A 26 8.87 2.37 30.72
N TYR A 27 9.53 1.33 30.19
CA TYR A 27 8.88 0.12 29.68
C TYR A 27 7.89 -0.50 30.66
N ARG A 28 8.32 -0.72 31.92
CA ARG A 28 7.48 -1.39 32.92
C ARG A 28 6.24 -0.59 33.28
N GLU A 29 6.37 0.73 33.40
CA GLU A 29 5.25 1.61 33.76
C GLU A 29 4.25 1.71 32.60
N VAL A 30 4.74 1.80 31.36
CA VAL A 30 3.88 1.74 30.17
C VAL A 30 3.18 0.39 30.06
N GLU A 31 3.85 -0.73 30.31
CA GLU A 31 3.19 -2.03 30.33
C GLU A 31 2.10 -2.13 31.40
N GLN A 32 2.30 -1.54 32.58
CA GLN A 32 1.29 -1.52 33.62
C GLN A 32 0.04 -0.73 33.21
N VAL A 33 0.20 0.31 32.40
CA VAL A 33 -0.93 1.04 31.82
C VAL A 33 -1.64 0.18 30.78
N LEU A 34 -0.91 -0.42 29.84
CA LEU A 34 -1.48 -1.24 28.78
C LEU A 34 -2.28 -2.43 29.33
N ARG A 35 -1.78 -3.10 30.37
CA ARG A 35 -2.46 -4.22 31.05
C ARG A 35 -3.77 -3.85 31.76
N GLN A 36 -4.08 -2.56 31.90
CA GLN A 36 -5.38 -2.11 32.44
C GLN A 36 -6.47 -2.12 31.37
N ASP A 37 -6.08 -2.13 30.09
CA ASP A 37 -7.01 -2.29 28.98
C ASP A 37 -7.45 -3.77 28.87
N PRO A 38 -8.75 -4.07 28.99
CA PRO A 38 -9.23 -5.45 28.88
C PRO A 38 -8.98 -6.09 27.51
N HIS A 39 -8.73 -5.28 26.47
CA HIS A 39 -8.43 -5.75 25.13
C HIS A 39 -6.93 -5.84 24.82
N TYR A 40 -6.05 -5.57 25.79
CA TYR A 40 -4.61 -5.74 25.61
C TYR A 40 -4.20 -7.21 25.73
N LEU A 41 -3.63 -7.74 24.65
CA LEU A 41 -3.07 -9.08 24.59
C LEU A 41 -1.59 -9.03 24.99
N GLU A 42 -1.29 -9.34 26.25
CA GLU A 42 0.05 -9.16 26.83
C GLU A 42 1.15 -9.93 26.08
N GLU A 43 0.87 -11.17 25.68
CA GLU A 43 1.86 -12.03 25.02
C GLU A 43 2.27 -11.50 23.63
N GLN A 44 1.33 -10.87 22.91
CA GLN A 44 1.54 -10.33 21.57
C GLN A 44 1.91 -8.84 21.60
N GLY A 45 1.56 -8.13 22.68
CA GLY A 45 1.72 -6.69 22.79
C GLY A 45 0.73 -5.90 21.92
N TRP A 46 -0.45 -6.47 21.64
CA TRP A 46 -1.47 -5.92 20.75
C TRP A 46 -2.68 -5.41 21.54
N ILE A 47 -3.45 -4.52 20.95
CA ILE A 47 -4.80 -4.18 21.41
C ILE A 47 -5.78 -4.63 20.33
N TYR A 48 -6.77 -5.43 20.69
CA TYR A 48 -7.84 -5.78 19.76
C TYR A 48 -9.07 -4.88 19.95
N VAL A 49 -9.87 -4.74 18.90
CA VAL A 49 -11.19 -4.12 18.94
C VAL A 49 -12.20 -5.03 18.27
N LEU A 50 -13.44 -5.00 18.73
CA LEU A 50 -14.54 -5.78 18.16
C LEU A 50 -15.46 -4.89 17.32
N SER A 51 -15.49 -3.60 17.65
CA SER A 51 -16.36 -2.60 17.05
C SER A 51 -15.71 -1.22 16.98
N PHE A 52 -16.28 -0.33 16.16
CA PHE A 52 -15.86 1.07 16.09
C PHE A 52 -16.00 1.79 17.46
N GLY A 53 -16.91 1.34 18.32
CA GLY A 53 -17.14 1.93 19.64
C GLY A 53 -15.96 1.75 20.60
N ASP A 54 -15.10 0.77 20.36
CA ASP A 54 -13.97 0.44 21.24
C ASP A 54 -12.81 1.44 21.08
N LEU A 55 -12.79 2.22 19.99
CA LEU A 55 -11.68 3.12 19.66
C LEU A 55 -11.44 4.22 20.71
N GLU A 56 -12.48 4.70 21.40
CA GLU A 56 -12.30 5.68 22.49
C GLU A 56 -11.47 5.10 23.65
N ALA A 57 -11.72 3.84 24.02
CA ALA A 57 -10.97 3.17 25.07
C ALA A 57 -9.50 2.96 24.65
N VAL A 58 -9.28 2.57 23.40
CA VAL A 58 -7.92 2.45 22.84
C VAL A 58 -7.19 3.79 22.91
N VAL A 59 -7.83 4.89 22.50
CA VAL A 59 -7.25 6.24 22.58
C VAL A 59 -6.90 6.60 24.03
N ASP A 60 -7.81 6.34 24.97
CA ASP A 60 -7.55 6.60 26.40
C ASP A 60 -6.33 5.82 26.92
N THR A 61 -6.24 4.53 26.57
CA THR A 61 -5.11 3.66 26.93
C THR A 61 -3.78 4.18 26.35
N ILE A 62 -3.75 4.53 25.06
CA ILE A 62 -2.54 5.06 24.41
C ILE A 62 -2.13 6.39 25.01
N LEU A 63 -3.07 7.30 25.27
CA LEU A 63 -2.76 8.59 25.88
C LEU A 63 -2.24 8.44 27.31
N ALA A 64 -2.79 7.50 28.08
CA ALA A 64 -2.27 7.19 29.41
C ALA A 64 -0.84 6.66 29.35
N ALA A 65 -0.52 5.80 28.38
CA ALA A 65 0.84 5.31 28.17
C ALA A 65 1.79 6.43 27.69
N ASP A 66 1.29 7.33 26.85
CA ASP A 66 2.02 8.52 26.42
C ASP A 66 2.34 9.46 27.60
N GLN A 67 1.45 9.61 28.59
CA GLN A 67 1.75 10.41 29.77
C GLN A 67 2.93 9.86 30.58
N VAL A 68 3.13 8.54 30.59
CA VAL A 68 4.30 7.91 31.21
C VAL A 68 5.58 8.27 30.46
N TYR A 69 5.54 8.31 29.12
CA TYR A 69 6.72 8.59 28.29
C TYR A 69 6.98 10.09 28.03
N LEU A 70 5.96 10.94 28.20
CA LEU A 70 6.01 12.39 28.02
C LEU A 70 7.21 13.10 28.68
N PRO A 71 7.71 12.71 29.89
CA PRO A 71 8.88 13.33 30.50
C PRO A 71 10.13 13.35 29.62
N GLU A 72 10.27 12.41 28.68
CA GLU A 72 11.41 12.34 27.76
C GLU A 72 11.48 13.55 26.79
N SER A 73 10.35 14.22 26.55
CA SER A 73 10.28 15.47 25.76
C SER A 73 11.14 16.61 26.32
N ARG A 74 11.58 16.52 27.59
CA ARG A 74 12.51 17.49 28.20
C ARG A 74 13.93 17.36 27.68
N TYR A 75 14.30 16.18 27.19
CA TYR A 75 15.67 15.84 26.79
C TYR A 75 15.81 15.71 25.26
N ASN A 76 14.72 15.34 24.59
CA ASN A 76 14.69 15.02 23.17
C ASN A 76 13.70 15.86 22.37
N THR A 77 14.02 16.02 21.07
CA THR A 77 13.14 16.74 20.14
C THR A 77 11.92 15.91 19.77
N MET A 78 10.86 16.58 19.32
CA MET A 78 9.67 15.90 18.79
C MET A 78 10.01 14.89 17.69
N LYS A 79 10.86 15.31 16.75
CA LYS A 79 11.34 14.46 15.66
C LYS A 79 12.04 13.20 16.18
N PHE A 80 12.95 13.35 17.15
CA PHE A 80 13.69 12.23 17.72
C PHE A 80 12.74 11.18 18.33
N LEU A 81 11.74 11.61 19.09
CA LEU A 81 10.80 10.70 19.76
C LEU A 81 9.83 10.00 18.79
N ARG A 82 9.53 10.62 17.65
CA ARG A 82 8.77 9.97 16.57
C ARG A 82 9.60 8.93 15.83
N GLU A 83 10.89 9.21 15.62
CA GLU A 83 11.84 8.27 15.00
C GLU A 83 12.26 7.13 15.96
N ASN A 84 12.09 7.33 17.27
CA ASN A 84 12.46 6.39 18.32
C ASN A 84 11.31 6.29 19.35
N PRO A 85 10.15 5.76 18.94
CA PRO A 85 9.05 5.54 19.88
C PRO A 85 9.46 4.52 20.93
N LEU A 86 8.92 4.64 22.14
CA LEU A 86 9.20 3.67 23.21
C LEU A 86 8.84 2.25 22.75
N ARG A 87 7.68 2.13 22.09
CA ARG A 87 7.17 0.95 21.40
C ARG A 87 6.04 1.32 20.45
N SER A 88 5.74 0.42 19.52
CA SER A 88 4.51 0.44 18.73
C SER A 88 3.51 -0.57 19.29
N ILE A 89 2.24 -0.23 19.21
CA ILE A 89 1.10 -1.09 19.56
C ILE A 89 0.38 -1.44 18.27
N HIS A 90 0.25 -2.73 18.00
CA HIS A 90 -0.56 -3.21 16.89
C HIS A 90 -2.03 -3.16 17.30
N LEU A 91 -2.83 -2.36 16.57
CA LEU A 91 -4.27 -2.31 16.72
C LEU A 91 -4.90 -3.24 15.69
N VAL A 92 -5.64 -4.24 16.17
CA VAL A 92 -6.25 -5.26 15.30
C VAL A 92 -7.75 -5.35 15.51
N TRP A 93 -8.48 -5.72 14.47
CA TRP A 93 -9.88 -6.09 14.59
C TRP A 93 -10.03 -7.61 14.74
N GLN A 94 -11.00 -8.00 15.57
CA GLN A 94 -11.38 -9.38 15.85
C GLN A 94 -12.90 -9.53 15.79
N ARG A 95 -13.41 -10.71 15.39
CA ARG A 95 -14.86 -10.95 15.38
C ARG A 95 -15.44 -11.15 16.78
N SER A 96 -14.66 -11.74 17.67
CA SER A 96 -15.06 -11.99 19.05
C SER A 96 -13.86 -12.03 20.00
N GLU A 97 -14.13 -11.96 21.30
CA GLU A 97 -13.11 -12.15 22.34
C GLU A 97 -12.48 -13.56 22.26
N GLU A 98 -13.29 -14.59 21.96
CA GLU A 98 -12.77 -15.96 21.82
C GLU A 98 -11.75 -16.07 20.69
N GLU A 99 -11.99 -15.45 19.53
CA GLU A 99 -11.01 -15.39 18.43
C GLU A 99 -9.76 -14.62 18.84
N ALA A 100 -9.91 -13.52 19.58
CA ALA A 100 -8.80 -12.72 20.08
C ALA A 100 -7.88 -13.54 21.02
N PHE A 101 -8.46 -14.29 21.96
CA PHE A 101 -7.71 -15.14 22.88
C PHE A 101 -7.10 -16.37 22.22
N ALA A 102 -7.77 -16.93 21.21
CA ALA A 102 -7.24 -18.06 20.44
C ALA A 102 -6.14 -17.62 19.45
N HIS A 103 -6.10 -16.34 19.10
CA HIS A 103 -5.14 -15.74 18.18
C HIS A 103 -5.12 -16.42 16.80
N GLU A 104 -6.29 -16.82 16.30
CA GLU A 104 -6.41 -17.63 15.08
C GLU A 104 -6.46 -16.77 13.81
N THR A 105 -7.24 -15.69 13.83
CA THR A 105 -7.40 -14.75 12.72
C THR A 105 -7.42 -13.34 13.26
N TRP A 106 -7.01 -12.34 12.48
CA TRP A 106 -7.13 -10.92 12.81
C TRP A 106 -7.02 -10.08 11.54
N VAL A 107 -7.54 -8.85 11.60
CA VAL A 107 -7.29 -7.82 10.59
C VAL A 107 -6.46 -6.72 11.21
N ASN A 108 -5.34 -6.36 10.59
CA ASN A 108 -4.52 -5.26 11.06
C ASN A 108 -5.17 -3.92 10.70
N ILE A 109 -5.53 -3.12 11.70
CA ILE A 109 -6.07 -1.77 11.46
C ILE A 109 -4.92 -0.79 11.25
N THR A 110 -4.00 -0.71 12.22
CA THR A 110 -2.84 0.19 12.17
C THR A 110 -1.85 -0.09 13.31
N ASP A 111 -0.68 0.55 13.23
CA ASP A 111 0.33 0.55 14.29
C ASP A 111 0.39 1.93 14.95
N ILE A 112 0.29 1.93 16.28
CA ILE A 112 0.24 3.14 17.09
C ILE A 112 1.52 3.28 17.89
N ALA A 113 2.29 4.33 17.63
CA ALA A 113 3.54 4.59 18.34
C ALA A 113 3.29 5.32 19.68
N ILE A 114 3.88 4.81 20.76
CA ILE A 114 3.94 5.50 22.06
C ILE A 114 5.13 6.46 22.03
N THR A 115 4.84 7.74 21.86
CA THR A 115 5.81 8.81 21.63
C THR A 115 5.80 9.88 22.72
N GLY A 116 4.81 9.83 23.62
CA GLY A 116 4.54 10.86 24.62
C GLY A 116 3.96 12.14 24.02
N GLN A 117 3.41 12.09 22.80
CA GLN A 117 3.06 13.26 22.00
C GLN A 117 1.74 13.15 21.25
N ASN A 118 1.04 12.03 21.36
CA ASN A 118 -0.22 11.85 20.67
C ASN A 118 -1.24 12.87 21.19
N ASP A 119 -1.91 13.57 20.27
CA ASP A 119 -3.09 14.36 20.58
C ASP A 119 -4.33 13.47 20.54
N ARG A 120 -5.27 13.69 21.46
CA ARG A 120 -6.49 12.86 21.54
C ARG A 120 -7.27 12.86 20.23
N ARG A 121 -7.53 14.05 19.68
CA ARG A 121 -8.40 14.19 18.52
C ARG A 121 -7.70 13.67 17.27
N GLU A 122 -6.43 14.03 17.08
CA GLU A 122 -5.65 13.53 15.94
C GLU A 122 -5.51 12.01 15.96
N LEU A 123 -5.24 11.43 17.14
CA LEU A 123 -5.16 9.97 17.30
C LEU A 123 -6.52 9.33 17.02
N TYR A 124 -7.61 9.82 17.62
CA TYR A 124 -8.94 9.26 17.38
C TYR A 124 -9.33 9.34 15.90
N ASP A 125 -9.13 10.50 15.26
CA ASP A 125 -9.45 10.70 13.85
C ASP A 125 -8.62 9.77 12.95
N ALA A 126 -7.35 9.51 13.29
CA ALA A 126 -6.51 8.54 12.59
C ALA A 126 -7.00 7.10 12.76
N LEU A 127 -7.28 6.64 14.00
CA LEU A 127 -7.78 5.29 14.25
C LEU A 127 -9.15 5.06 13.61
N ALA A 128 -10.06 6.03 13.73
CA ALA A 128 -11.37 6.00 13.11
C ALA A 128 -11.27 5.95 11.58
N GLY A 129 -10.32 6.69 11.00
CA GLY A 129 -10.03 6.66 9.57
C GLY A 129 -9.54 5.29 9.10
N SER A 130 -8.57 4.69 9.80
CA SER A 130 -8.07 3.35 9.48
C SER A 130 -9.15 2.28 9.63
N TYR A 131 -9.93 2.30 10.71
CA TYR A 131 -11.05 1.36 10.90
C TYR A 131 -12.09 1.49 9.77
N ALA A 132 -12.46 2.72 9.42
CA ALA A 132 -13.39 2.98 8.33
C ALA A 132 -12.85 2.49 6.98
N GLN A 133 -11.53 2.63 6.73
CA GLN A 133 -10.90 2.11 5.52
C GLN A 133 -10.99 0.57 5.47
N CYS A 134 -10.61 -0.14 6.54
CA CYS A 134 -10.76 -1.61 6.60
C CYS A 134 -12.21 -2.06 6.36
N TYR A 135 -13.20 -1.29 6.80
CA TYR A 135 -14.62 -1.58 6.53
C TYR A 135 -15.00 -1.37 5.07
N VAL A 136 -14.55 -0.26 4.46
CA VAL A 136 -14.74 0.03 3.03
C VAL A 136 -14.08 -1.04 2.16
N ASP A 137 -12.89 -1.51 2.57
CA ASP A 137 -12.14 -2.58 1.90
C ASP A 137 -12.75 -3.98 2.09
N LYS A 138 -13.81 -4.09 2.90
CA LYS A 138 -14.50 -5.34 3.28
C LYS A 138 -13.60 -6.33 4.02
N GLU A 139 -12.51 -5.87 4.63
CA GLU A 139 -11.65 -6.69 5.49
C GLU A 139 -12.32 -6.96 6.84
N ILE A 140 -13.07 -5.98 7.34
CA ILE A 140 -13.90 -6.10 8.54
C ILE A 140 -15.38 -6.01 8.17
N GLU A 141 -16.21 -6.78 8.86
CA GLU A 141 -17.66 -6.83 8.58
C GLU A 141 -18.48 -5.86 9.45
N ASN A 142 -17.93 -5.44 10.60
CA ASN A 142 -18.65 -4.62 11.57
C ASN A 142 -18.55 -3.12 11.27
N GLY A 143 -19.48 -2.61 10.47
CA GLY A 143 -19.62 -1.17 10.22
C GLY A 143 -20.39 -0.39 11.31
N THR A 144 -20.81 -1.05 12.38
CA THR A 144 -21.73 -0.46 13.36
C THR A 144 -21.04 0.65 14.13
N GLY A 145 -21.65 1.84 14.13
CA GLY A 145 -21.15 3.00 14.87
C GLY A 145 -20.14 3.86 14.12
N ILE A 146 -19.68 3.46 12.92
CA ILE A 146 -18.84 4.31 12.08
C ILE A 146 -19.62 5.57 11.72
N LEU A 147 -19.05 6.74 12.02
CA LEU A 147 -19.69 8.01 11.69
C LEU A 147 -19.60 8.27 10.17
N PRO A 148 -20.67 8.80 9.53
CA PRO A 148 -20.69 9.03 8.08
C PRO A 148 -19.51 9.85 7.55
N ARG A 149 -19.01 10.81 8.34
CA ARG A 149 -17.84 11.64 8.00
C ARG A 149 -16.56 10.84 7.75
N TYR A 150 -16.43 9.64 8.32
CA TYR A 150 -15.27 8.78 8.12
C TYR A 150 -15.45 7.85 6.92
N LEU A 151 -16.65 7.76 6.33
CA LEU A 151 -16.93 6.96 5.13
C LEU A 151 -17.01 7.83 3.87
N GLU A 152 -17.34 9.10 4.01
CA GLU A 152 -17.50 10.03 2.90
C GLU A 152 -16.22 10.16 2.07
N GLY A 153 -16.34 9.92 0.76
CA GLY A 153 -15.23 10.02 -0.20
C GLY A 153 -14.18 8.91 -0.09
N ARG A 154 -14.40 7.87 0.72
CA ARG A 154 -13.53 6.70 0.74
C ARG A 154 -13.87 5.76 -0.40
N HIS A 155 -12.82 5.19 -0.96
CA HIS A 155 -12.88 4.19 -2.00
C HIS A 155 -12.27 2.90 -1.47
N ARG A 156 -12.75 1.77 -1.99
CA ARG A 156 -12.08 0.50 -1.79
C ARG A 156 -10.67 0.56 -2.37
N PHE A 157 -9.65 0.33 -1.55
CA PHE A 157 -8.25 0.42 -1.93
C PHE A 157 -7.91 -0.58 -3.03
N LEU A 158 -8.26 -1.86 -2.89
CA LEU A 158 -7.94 -2.89 -3.88
C LEU A 158 -9.20 -3.54 -4.46
N LEU A 159 -9.29 -3.54 -5.79
CA LEU A 159 -10.26 -4.32 -6.56
C LEU A 159 -9.53 -5.54 -7.14
N SER A 160 -9.90 -6.73 -6.66
CA SER A 160 -9.22 -8.00 -7.01
C SER A 160 -9.83 -8.71 -8.22
N SER A 161 -10.89 -8.16 -8.80
CA SER A 161 -11.55 -8.71 -9.99
C SER A 161 -11.54 -7.70 -11.14
N ILE A 162 -11.18 -8.19 -12.32
CA ILE A 162 -11.19 -7.42 -13.56
C ILE A 162 -12.06 -8.17 -14.57
N GLU A 163 -13.05 -7.51 -15.13
CA GLU A 163 -13.86 -8.03 -16.24
C GLU A 163 -13.61 -7.24 -17.52
N LEU A 164 -13.58 -7.94 -18.65
CA LEU A 164 -13.48 -7.36 -19.99
C LEU A 164 -14.62 -7.90 -20.86
N ASN A 165 -15.48 -7.01 -21.33
CA ASN A 165 -16.70 -7.36 -22.08
C ASN A 165 -17.55 -8.44 -21.39
N GLY A 166 -17.72 -8.32 -20.07
CA GLY A 166 -18.52 -9.23 -19.25
C GLY A 166 -17.87 -10.60 -18.99
N ARG A 167 -16.57 -10.75 -19.24
CA ARG A 167 -15.79 -11.96 -18.91
C ARG A 167 -14.68 -11.62 -17.95
N GLU A 168 -14.55 -12.40 -16.89
CA GLU A 168 -13.44 -12.26 -15.95
C GLU A 168 -12.10 -12.49 -16.66
N MET A 169 -11.17 -11.56 -16.49
CA MET A 169 -9.79 -11.70 -16.94
C MET A 169 -9.08 -12.63 -15.98
N LEU A 170 -8.72 -13.83 -16.41
CA LEU A 170 -8.11 -14.81 -15.50
C LEU A 170 -6.59 -14.72 -15.46
N TYR A 171 -5.96 -14.06 -16.44
CA TYR A 171 -4.51 -14.01 -16.71
C TYR A 171 -3.89 -15.43 -16.82
N ASP A 172 -2.77 -15.58 -17.53
CA ASP A 172 -2.46 -16.86 -18.18
C ASP A 172 -2.10 -18.05 -17.27
N ARG A 173 -2.59 -19.20 -17.73
CA ARG A 173 -2.33 -20.59 -17.35
C ARG A 173 -1.36 -21.22 -18.36
N ASN A 174 -0.06 -21.22 -18.05
CA ASN A 174 0.96 -22.16 -18.58
C ASN A 174 1.48 -22.05 -20.04
N GLU A 175 1.17 -21.04 -20.86
CA GLU A 175 1.77 -20.92 -22.21
C GLU A 175 2.70 -19.70 -22.34
N ASN A 176 3.96 -19.86 -21.89
CA ASN A 176 5.04 -18.94 -22.27
C ASN A 176 5.69 -19.40 -23.59
N PRO A 177 5.56 -18.68 -24.72
CA PRO A 177 6.21 -19.05 -25.98
C PRO A 177 7.74 -18.83 -25.98
N TYR A 178 8.30 -18.24 -24.92
CA TYR A 178 9.61 -17.59 -24.95
C TYR A 178 10.54 -17.92 -23.76
N GLY A 179 10.13 -18.75 -22.78
CA GLY A 179 11.01 -19.13 -21.67
C GLY A 179 10.48 -20.23 -20.73
N PRO A 180 11.38 -20.91 -19.98
CA PRO A 180 11.01 -21.97 -19.01
C PRO A 180 10.51 -21.42 -17.66
N TYR A 181 10.74 -20.13 -17.40
CA TYR A 181 10.18 -19.42 -16.26
C TYR A 181 8.82 -18.86 -16.69
N GLY A 182 7.75 -19.32 -16.04
CA GLY A 182 6.36 -19.02 -16.43
C GLY A 182 6.04 -17.52 -16.45
N LEU A 183 4.85 -17.19 -16.97
CA LEU A 183 4.31 -15.84 -16.89
C LEU A 183 4.03 -15.49 -15.41
N THR A 184 4.33 -14.26 -15.02
CA THR A 184 3.99 -13.71 -13.69
C THR A 184 2.82 -12.74 -13.80
N THR A 185 1.95 -12.92 -14.81
CA THR A 185 0.78 -12.08 -15.04
C THR A 185 -0.11 -12.06 -13.80
N ASP A 186 -0.32 -13.21 -13.18
CA ASP A 186 -1.34 -13.46 -12.15
C ASP A 186 -1.22 -12.52 -10.95
N ASP A 187 0.01 -12.11 -10.63
CA ASP A 187 0.29 -11.15 -9.57
C ASP A 187 -0.33 -9.78 -9.86
N TYR A 188 -0.60 -9.42 -11.12
CA TYR A 188 -1.07 -8.10 -11.57
C TYR A 188 -2.55 -8.05 -11.95
N LYS A 189 -3.34 -9.07 -11.55
CA LYS A 189 -4.80 -9.07 -11.76
C LYS A 189 -5.51 -8.31 -10.64
N TYR A 190 -5.23 -7.02 -10.56
CA TYR A 190 -5.90 -6.11 -9.63
C TYR A 190 -5.89 -4.69 -10.15
N CYS A 191 -6.65 -3.85 -9.47
CA CYS A 191 -6.64 -2.41 -9.61
C CYS A 191 -6.59 -1.81 -8.20
N TRP A 192 -5.85 -0.72 -8.01
CA TRP A 192 -5.78 -0.04 -6.71
C TRP A 192 -6.22 1.41 -6.80
N TYR A 193 -6.82 1.94 -5.75
CA TYR A 193 -7.16 3.36 -5.62
C TYR A 193 -5.94 4.15 -5.17
N SER A 194 -5.63 5.23 -5.88
CA SER A 194 -4.56 6.16 -5.49
C SER A 194 -5.14 7.51 -5.10
N ASP A 195 -5.02 7.86 -3.83
CA ASP A 195 -5.40 9.19 -3.31
C ASP A 195 -4.61 10.32 -3.98
N THR A 196 -3.41 10.03 -4.50
CA THR A 196 -2.57 11.04 -5.16
C THR A 196 -3.12 11.44 -6.52
N THR A 197 -3.69 10.49 -7.27
CA THR A 197 -4.26 10.73 -8.59
C THR A 197 -5.78 10.84 -8.58
N ASP A 198 -6.41 10.60 -7.44
CA ASP A 198 -7.88 10.56 -7.25
C ASP A 198 -8.54 9.62 -8.28
N SER A 199 -7.92 8.44 -8.46
CA SER A 199 -8.29 7.49 -9.50
C SER A 199 -7.87 6.08 -9.13
N TYR A 200 -8.65 5.14 -9.62
CA TYR A 200 -8.22 3.75 -9.78
C TYR A 200 -7.07 3.66 -10.79
N MET A 201 -6.09 2.80 -10.48
CA MET A 201 -4.83 2.62 -11.18
C MET A 201 -4.70 1.16 -11.66
N MET A 202 -4.10 0.99 -12.83
CA MET A 202 -3.87 -0.30 -13.47
C MET A 202 -2.37 -0.50 -13.66
N VAL A 203 -1.88 -1.72 -13.43
CA VAL A 203 -0.50 -2.07 -13.78
C VAL A 203 -0.43 -2.41 -15.26
N ILE A 204 0.60 -1.91 -15.94
CA ILE A 204 0.99 -2.35 -17.29
C ILE A 204 2.47 -2.68 -17.32
N ASP A 205 2.83 -3.61 -18.20
CA ASP A 205 4.22 -3.93 -18.47
C ASP A 205 4.83 -2.93 -19.46
N ILE A 206 6.15 -2.71 -19.37
CA ILE A 206 6.87 -1.83 -20.29
C ILE A 206 7.33 -2.53 -21.57
N GLY A 207 6.90 -3.77 -21.81
CA GLY A 207 7.34 -4.59 -22.94
C GLY A 207 8.75 -5.16 -22.78
N LEU A 208 9.29 -5.16 -21.55
CA LEU A 208 10.59 -5.77 -21.25
C LEU A 208 10.53 -7.27 -21.56
N THR A 209 11.27 -7.71 -22.57
CA THR A 209 11.38 -9.13 -22.94
C THR A 209 12.84 -9.51 -23.09
N SER A 210 13.30 -10.57 -22.43
CA SER A 210 14.62 -11.15 -22.62
C SER A 210 14.58 -12.68 -22.49
N GLN A 211 15.58 -13.38 -23.02
CA GLN A 211 15.66 -14.84 -22.95
C GLN A 211 15.95 -15.39 -21.54
N SER A 212 16.26 -14.51 -20.57
CA SER A 212 16.72 -14.88 -19.23
C SER A 212 15.83 -14.36 -18.10
N MET A 213 14.63 -13.84 -18.41
CA MET A 213 13.71 -13.28 -17.41
C MET A 213 12.28 -13.72 -17.69
N SER A 214 11.48 -13.87 -16.62
CA SER A 214 10.02 -13.83 -16.74
C SER A 214 9.59 -12.41 -17.07
N PHE A 215 8.55 -12.29 -17.89
CA PHE A 215 7.94 -11.01 -18.25
C PHE A 215 6.44 -11.08 -18.00
N PRO A 216 5.84 -9.99 -17.47
CA PRO A 216 4.47 -10.03 -17.03
C PRO A 216 3.46 -9.89 -18.18
N LEU A 217 3.84 -9.47 -19.39
CA LEU A 217 2.98 -9.43 -20.61
C LEU A 217 1.51 -9.02 -20.39
N ILE A 218 1.26 -8.07 -19.49
CA ILE A 218 -0.08 -7.66 -19.06
C ILE A 218 -0.85 -7.13 -20.26
N LEU A 219 -0.24 -6.28 -21.08
CA LEU A 219 -0.90 -5.70 -22.25
C LEU A 219 -1.35 -6.78 -23.24
N ARG A 220 -0.57 -7.85 -23.41
CA ARG A 220 -0.90 -8.98 -24.30
C ARG A 220 -2.19 -9.66 -23.88
N GLU A 221 -2.41 -9.88 -22.58
CA GLU A 221 -3.62 -10.54 -22.08
C GLU A 221 -4.89 -9.80 -22.50
N TYR A 222 -4.91 -8.47 -22.37
CA TYR A 222 -6.04 -7.65 -22.84
C TYR A 222 -6.21 -7.69 -24.36
N VAL A 223 -5.11 -7.62 -25.11
CA VAL A 223 -5.15 -7.67 -26.58
C VAL A 223 -5.75 -8.98 -27.06
N LEU A 224 -5.30 -10.11 -26.51
CA LEU A 224 -5.81 -11.43 -26.90
C LEU A 224 -7.27 -11.61 -26.49
N ALA A 225 -7.66 -11.18 -25.29
CA ALA A 225 -9.04 -11.21 -24.84
C ALA A 225 -9.98 -10.36 -25.70
N LEU A 226 -9.45 -9.29 -26.32
CA LEU A 226 -10.16 -8.45 -27.29
C LEU A 226 -10.12 -8.99 -28.73
N GLY A 227 -9.54 -10.18 -28.95
CA GLY A 227 -9.42 -10.79 -30.29
C GLY A 227 -8.40 -10.09 -31.19
N GLY A 228 -7.43 -9.39 -30.60
CA GLY A 228 -6.35 -8.71 -31.31
C GLY A 228 -5.09 -9.54 -31.49
N GLU A 229 -4.09 -8.90 -32.08
CA GLU A 229 -2.76 -9.44 -32.32
C GLU A 229 -1.73 -8.62 -31.54
N TYR A 230 -0.81 -9.28 -30.85
CA TYR A 230 0.26 -8.66 -30.08
C TYR A 230 1.62 -9.17 -30.57
N ASP A 231 2.56 -8.25 -30.76
CA ASP A 231 3.94 -8.53 -31.12
C ASP A 231 4.89 -7.75 -30.21
N CYS A 232 6.05 -8.34 -29.91
CA CYS A 232 7.09 -7.73 -29.12
C CYS A 232 8.48 -8.06 -29.68
N ALA A 233 9.36 -7.06 -29.65
CA ALA A 233 10.74 -7.20 -30.07
C ALA A 233 11.65 -6.35 -29.18
N TYR A 234 12.89 -6.80 -29.02
CA TYR A 234 13.91 -6.04 -28.31
C TYR A 234 15.19 -5.96 -29.14
N LYS A 235 15.93 -4.87 -28.94
CA LYS A 235 17.28 -4.69 -29.49
C LYS A 235 18.07 -3.84 -28.52
N ASP A 236 19.19 -4.38 -28.04
CA ASP A 236 20.00 -3.77 -26.98
C ASP A 236 19.10 -3.44 -25.77
N ASP A 237 19.16 -2.22 -25.24
CA ASP A 237 18.34 -1.77 -24.08
C ASP A 237 16.98 -1.17 -24.49
N THR A 238 16.58 -1.34 -25.76
CA THR A 238 15.32 -0.80 -26.29
C THR A 238 14.32 -1.92 -26.55
N TYR A 239 13.13 -1.78 -25.98
CA TYR A 239 12.03 -2.73 -26.09
C TYR A 239 10.88 -2.09 -26.85
N ARG A 240 10.20 -2.90 -27.66
CA ARG A 240 9.08 -2.47 -28.49
C ARG A 240 7.97 -3.49 -28.41
N SER A 241 6.77 -3.01 -28.09
CA SER A 241 5.55 -3.78 -28.24
C SER A 241 4.65 -3.10 -29.24
N ALA A 242 3.93 -3.89 -30.04
CA ALA A 242 2.92 -3.39 -30.94
C ALA A 242 1.69 -4.29 -30.86
N TRP A 243 0.51 -3.71 -30.87
CA TRP A 243 -0.72 -4.48 -30.92
C TRP A 243 -1.74 -3.88 -31.85
N LYS A 244 -2.59 -4.75 -32.38
CA LYS A 244 -3.68 -4.38 -33.29
C LYS A 244 -4.97 -5.00 -32.80
N ILE A 245 -6.03 -4.19 -32.73
CA ILE A 245 -7.38 -4.66 -32.42
C ILE A 245 -8.34 -4.00 -33.41
N GLY A 246 -8.99 -4.80 -34.25
CA GLY A 246 -9.68 -4.30 -35.43
C GLY A 246 -8.70 -3.57 -36.36
N ASP A 247 -9.03 -2.35 -36.76
CA ASP A 247 -8.15 -1.52 -37.62
C ASP A 247 -7.20 -0.59 -36.84
N THR A 248 -7.31 -0.56 -35.50
CA THR A 248 -6.50 0.33 -34.68
C THR A 248 -5.20 -0.35 -34.27
N VAL A 249 -4.11 0.39 -34.40
CA VAL A 249 -2.75 -0.08 -34.07
C VAL A 249 -2.16 0.80 -32.98
N TRP A 250 -1.60 0.15 -31.97
CA TRP A 250 -0.83 0.79 -30.91
C TRP A 250 0.61 0.33 -30.95
N GLN A 251 1.49 1.20 -30.48
CA GLN A 251 2.92 0.92 -30.36
C GLN A 251 3.41 1.48 -29.05
N MET A 252 4.19 0.69 -28.33
CA MET A 252 4.93 1.09 -27.15
C MET A 252 6.43 0.97 -27.45
N THR A 253 7.21 1.93 -26.99
CA THR A 253 8.67 1.85 -26.99
C THR A 253 9.16 2.23 -25.61
N SER A 254 10.02 1.39 -25.04
CA SER A 254 10.63 1.65 -23.74
C SER A 254 12.14 1.46 -23.80
N ARG A 255 12.84 2.14 -22.88
CA ARG A 255 14.26 1.96 -22.62
C ARG A 255 14.45 1.72 -21.12
N PHE A 256 15.12 0.63 -20.79
CA PHE A 256 15.27 0.17 -19.41
C PHE A 256 16.72 -0.21 -19.14
N GLN A 257 17.29 0.30 -18.07
CA GLN A 257 18.68 0.07 -17.69
C GLN A 257 18.82 0.18 -16.17
N ASP A 258 19.66 -0.67 -15.56
CA ASP A 258 20.00 -0.62 -14.13
C ASP A 258 18.75 -0.58 -13.20
N ASN A 259 17.72 -1.34 -13.56
CA ASN A 259 16.42 -1.38 -12.87
C ASN A 259 15.59 -0.08 -12.92
N GLU A 260 15.86 0.78 -13.89
CA GLU A 260 15.15 2.05 -14.08
C GLU A 260 14.57 2.18 -15.49
N ILE A 261 13.36 2.74 -15.56
CA ILE A 261 12.70 3.10 -16.81
C ILE A 261 13.19 4.48 -17.23
N LEU A 262 14.05 4.50 -18.25
CA LEU A 262 14.64 5.74 -18.77
C LEU A 262 13.73 6.45 -19.79
N GLU A 263 12.86 5.69 -20.45
CA GLU A 263 11.93 6.19 -21.46
C GLU A 263 10.76 5.21 -21.61
N LEU A 264 9.54 5.74 -21.72
CA LEU A 264 8.35 4.99 -22.07
C LEU A 264 7.46 5.87 -22.95
N LYS A 265 7.15 5.42 -24.15
CA LYS A 265 6.39 6.18 -25.15
C LYS A 265 5.34 5.31 -25.81
N PHE A 266 4.14 5.88 -25.97
CA PHE A 266 3.03 5.24 -26.65
C PHE A 266 2.65 5.98 -27.93
N LYS A 267 2.16 5.24 -28.90
CA LYS A 267 1.53 5.76 -30.12
C LYS A 267 0.26 5.00 -30.42
N LYS A 268 -0.71 5.71 -30.98
CA LYS A 268 -1.96 5.16 -31.53
C LYS A 268 -2.11 5.61 -32.97
N ASN A 269 -2.25 4.67 -33.91
CA ASN A 269 -2.33 4.93 -35.35
C ASN A 269 -1.21 5.87 -35.84
N GLY A 270 0.01 5.64 -35.34
CA GLY A 270 1.21 6.41 -35.67
C GLY A 270 1.32 7.78 -34.98
N ARG A 271 0.30 8.25 -34.26
CA ARG A 271 0.33 9.52 -33.52
C ARG A 271 0.77 9.30 -32.07
N PRO A 272 1.54 10.20 -31.46
CA PRO A 272 1.87 10.13 -30.04
C PRO A 272 0.60 10.01 -29.18
N LEU A 273 0.63 9.10 -28.21
CA LEU A 273 -0.39 8.94 -27.19
C LEU A 273 0.26 9.27 -25.85
N ASP A 274 -0.18 10.37 -25.23
CA ASP A 274 0.35 10.81 -23.94
C ASP A 274 -0.32 10.02 -22.82
N ILE A 275 0.47 9.25 -22.06
CA ILE A 275 0.04 8.38 -20.97
C ILE A 275 0.92 8.72 -19.77
N SER A 276 0.29 9.18 -18.70
CA SER A 276 1.00 9.43 -17.44
C SER A 276 1.16 8.13 -16.69
N PHE A 277 2.32 7.96 -16.06
CA PHE A 277 2.61 6.74 -15.33
C PHE A 277 3.44 7.00 -14.07
N ILE A 278 3.34 6.08 -13.12
CA ILE A 278 4.16 6.00 -11.92
C ILE A 278 4.93 4.68 -11.89
N THR A 279 6.05 4.65 -11.17
CA THR A 279 6.92 3.47 -11.07
C THR A 279 6.81 2.82 -9.70
N SER A 280 7.38 1.61 -9.55
CA SER A 280 7.45 0.91 -8.26
C SER A 280 8.24 1.62 -7.17
N GLN A 281 9.01 2.67 -7.51
CA GLN A 281 9.66 3.53 -6.54
C GLN A 281 8.71 4.61 -5.98
N ALA A 282 7.72 5.03 -6.77
CA ALA A 282 6.74 6.04 -6.38
C ALA A 282 5.56 5.42 -5.62
N ASP A 283 5.17 4.21 -6.00
CA ASP A 283 4.06 3.47 -5.38
C ASP A 283 4.38 1.96 -5.43
N SER A 284 4.38 1.31 -4.26
CA SER A 284 4.69 -0.11 -4.14
C SER A 284 3.68 -1.02 -4.84
N GLU A 285 2.45 -0.54 -5.05
CA GLU A 285 1.39 -1.27 -5.77
C GLU A 285 1.67 -1.42 -7.26
N VAL A 286 2.77 -0.85 -7.80
CA VAL A 286 3.22 -1.18 -9.16
C VAL A 286 3.91 -2.56 -9.19
N GLY A 287 4.39 -3.06 -8.06
CA GLY A 287 4.93 -4.40 -7.86
C GLY A 287 6.34 -4.66 -8.40
N ALA A 288 6.69 -4.15 -9.59
CA ALA A 288 8.00 -4.41 -10.21
C ALA A 288 8.58 -3.21 -10.96
N SER A 289 9.92 -3.15 -11.02
CA SER A 289 10.65 -2.06 -11.70
C SER A 289 10.45 -2.02 -13.21
N PHE A 290 10.00 -3.12 -13.82
CA PHE A 290 9.67 -3.24 -15.24
C PHE A 290 8.16 -3.14 -15.52
N CYS A 291 7.38 -2.72 -14.52
CA CYS A 291 5.98 -2.36 -14.64
C CYS A 291 5.81 -0.87 -14.34
N VAL A 292 4.66 -0.33 -14.76
CA VAL A 292 4.23 1.01 -14.39
C VAL A 292 2.76 1.01 -14.01
N GLY A 293 2.39 1.91 -13.10
CA GLY A 293 1.00 2.22 -12.78
C GLY A 293 0.48 3.33 -13.67
N VAL A 294 -0.69 3.14 -14.28
CA VAL A 294 -1.39 4.15 -15.09
C VAL A 294 -2.80 4.35 -14.56
N THR A 295 -3.38 5.53 -14.72
CA THR A 295 -4.80 5.74 -14.36
C THR A 295 -5.70 4.84 -15.20
N VAL A 296 -6.85 4.43 -14.66
CA VAL A 296 -7.85 3.65 -15.40
C VAL A 296 -8.26 4.34 -16.72
N SER A 297 -8.33 5.66 -16.73
CA SER A 297 -8.63 6.45 -17.94
C SER A 297 -7.53 6.30 -18.98
N ASP A 298 -6.26 6.38 -18.59
CA ASP A 298 -5.14 6.16 -19.50
C ASP A 298 -5.03 4.71 -19.96
N PHE A 299 -5.31 3.76 -19.07
CA PHE A 299 -5.43 2.35 -19.42
C PHE A 299 -6.50 2.12 -20.49
N CYS A 300 -7.67 2.73 -20.36
CA CYS A 300 -8.74 2.66 -21.35
C CYS A 300 -8.28 3.16 -22.74
N ARG A 301 -7.44 4.19 -22.80
CA ARG A 301 -6.90 4.76 -24.05
C ARG A 301 -5.92 3.84 -24.77
N LEU A 302 -5.30 2.88 -24.07
CA LEU A 302 -4.42 1.86 -24.67
C LEU A 302 -5.18 0.81 -25.49
N PHE A 303 -6.50 0.73 -25.32
CA PHE A 303 -7.33 -0.31 -25.92
C PHE A 303 -8.64 0.19 -26.53
N ASP A 304 -8.96 1.48 -26.43
CA ASP A 304 -10.27 2.05 -26.76
C ASP A 304 -11.41 1.42 -25.96
N LEU A 305 -11.25 1.44 -24.65
CA LEU A 305 -12.24 0.92 -23.69
C LEU A 305 -12.96 2.07 -22.98
N THR A 306 -14.09 1.73 -22.37
CA THR A 306 -14.71 2.48 -21.27
C THR A 306 -14.68 1.61 -20.02
N CYS A 307 -14.80 2.21 -18.84
CA CYS A 307 -14.77 1.48 -17.57
C CYS A 307 -15.96 1.82 -16.68
N GLU A 308 -16.38 0.83 -15.88
CA GLU A 308 -17.28 0.98 -14.74
C GLU A 308 -16.63 0.29 -13.52
N VAL A 309 -16.83 0.86 -12.34
CA VAL A 309 -16.29 0.32 -11.08
C VAL A 309 -17.45 -0.10 -10.19
N ASP A 310 -17.34 -1.29 -9.62
CA ASP A 310 -18.24 -1.83 -8.60
C ASP A 310 -17.41 -2.19 -7.36
N GLU A 311 -17.32 -1.24 -6.42
CA GLU A 311 -16.51 -1.40 -5.20
C GLU A 311 -17.09 -2.44 -4.24
N ASP A 312 -18.41 -2.59 -4.23
CA ASP A 312 -19.11 -3.57 -3.38
C ASP A 312 -18.74 -5.00 -3.79
N LEU A 313 -18.66 -5.27 -5.10
CA LEU A 313 -18.16 -6.54 -5.62
C LEU A 313 -16.62 -6.61 -5.71
N GLY A 314 -15.91 -5.51 -5.45
CA GLY A 314 -14.44 -5.46 -5.55
C GLY A 314 -13.93 -5.62 -6.97
N LYS A 315 -14.66 -5.04 -7.94
CA LYS A 315 -14.48 -5.31 -9.36
C LYS A 315 -14.38 -4.03 -10.19
N ILE A 316 -13.51 -4.08 -11.19
CA ILE A 316 -13.49 -3.14 -12.31
C ILE A 316 -13.91 -3.83 -13.62
N MET A 317 -14.76 -3.18 -14.39
CA MET A 317 -15.33 -3.70 -15.63
C MET A 317 -14.95 -2.81 -16.80
N PHE A 318 -14.42 -3.41 -17.85
CA PHE A 318 -14.04 -2.73 -19.09
C PHE A 318 -14.93 -3.17 -20.25
N PHE A 319 -15.30 -2.21 -21.09
CA PHE A 319 -16.15 -2.44 -22.25
C PHE A 319 -15.54 -1.84 -23.50
N ARG A 320 -15.64 -2.57 -24.62
CA ARG A 320 -15.30 -2.06 -25.95
C ARG A 320 -16.60 -1.87 -26.73
N GLY A 321 -16.81 -0.65 -27.22
CA GLY A 321 -17.95 -0.29 -28.08
C GLY A 321 -17.88 -0.83 -29.50
#